data_AF-A0A399NAL2-F1
#
_entry.id   AF-A0A399NAL2-F1
#
_cell.length_a   1.000
_cell.length_b   1.000
_cell.length_c   1.000
_cell.angle_alpha   90.00
_cell.angle_beta   90.00
_cell.angle_gamma   90.00
#
_symmetry.space_group_name_H-M   'P 1'
#
loop_
_entity.id
_entity.type
_entity.pdbx_description
1 polymer ?
#
loop_
_entity_poly.entity_id
_entity_poly.type
_entity_poly.pdbx_seq_one_letter_code
_entity_poly.pdbx_strand_id
1 'polypeptide(L)'
;QGQRPNSYDVVICSNGLHGVPDVPAALERLQGLLAPHGHLAVIESTREDNPPLMIATDFMEVRAGGPADARLAGDALLFAAAEWRSLLGDLGARGIQQVPADEDPLSGLGQHLLLAQVKADRAPLRAASLRRHTADRLPEYMVPRRWQVLDALPVTANGKVDRAALARLAEDRAPAATVAAGSDA
;
A
#
# COMPACT_ATOMS: atom_id res chain seq x y z
N GLN A 1 3.88 6.54 17.11
CA GLN A 1 5.15 6.77 16.40
C GLN A 1 4.88 6.49 14.93
N GLY A 2 4.87 7.52 14.08
CA GLY A 2 4.43 7.40 12.68
C GLY A 2 5.57 6.91 11.78
N GLN A 3 5.45 5.70 11.26
CA GLN A 3 6.38 5.18 10.26
C GLN A 3 6.28 5.98 8.96
N ARG A 4 7.38 6.08 8.22
CA ARG A 4 7.42 6.85 6.96
C ARG A 4 6.70 6.07 5.84
N PRO A 5 5.92 6.72 4.97
CA PRO A 5 5.35 6.04 3.80
C PRO A 5 6.45 5.50 2.87
N ASN A 6 6.17 4.39 2.21
CA ASN A 6 7.08 3.74 1.24
C ASN A 6 8.47 3.38 1.77
N SER A 7 8.60 3.07 3.06
CA SER A 7 9.89 2.78 3.69
C SER A 7 10.21 1.29 3.85
N TYR A 8 9.30 0.40 3.47
CA TYR A 8 9.46 -1.05 3.66
C TYR A 8 9.22 -1.80 2.36
N ASP A 9 10.12 -2.71 1.99
CA ASP A 9 9.90 -3.60 0.84
C ASP A 9 8.95 -4.75 1.19
N VAL A 10 8.91 -5.16 2.46
CA VAL A 10 8.04 -6.21 2.97
C VAL A 10 7.44 -5.78 4.30
N VAL A 11 6.14 -6.00 4.46
CA VAL A 11 5.43 -5.87 5.73
C VAL A 11 4.81 -7.21 6.06
N ILE A 12 5.06 -7.70 7.27
CA ILE A 12 4.55 -8.98 7.75
C ILE A 12 3.56 -8.72 8.86
N CYS A 13 2.35 -9.25 8.70
CA CYS A 13 1.31 -9.28 9.70
C CYS A 13 1.15 -10.74 10.14
N SER A 14 1.36 -11.01 11.43
CA SER A 14 1.33 -12.37 11.97
C SER A 14 0.35 -12.44 13.13
N ASN A 15 -0.82 -13.01 12.89
CA ASN A 15 -1.92 -13.22 13.85
C ASN A 15 -2.29 -11.92 14.61
N GLY A 16 -2.34 -10.81 13.88
CA GLY A 16 -2.51 -9.48 14.48
C GLY A 16 -3.70 -8.71 13.93
N LEU A 17 -4.15 -9.03 12.70
CA LEU A 17 -5.16 -8.23 12.03
C LEU A 17 -6.57 -8.53 12.55
N HIS A 18 -6.85 -9.74 13.02
CA HIS A 18 -8.13 -10.06 13.67
C HIS A 18 -8.35 -9.27 14.97
N GLY A 19 -7.29 -8.75 15.60
CA GLY A 19 -7.39 -7.86 16.75
C GLY A 19 -7.73 -6.42 16.41
N VAL A 20 -7.87 -6.07 15.13
CA VAL A 20 -8.14 -4.71 14.66
C VAL A 20 -9.63 -4.56 14.33
N PRO A 21 -10.30 -3.48 14.81
CA PRO A 21 -11.73 -3.28 14.55
C PRO A 21 -12.09 -3.01 13.07
N ASP A 22 -11.14 -2.50 12.29
CA ASP A 22 -11.33 -2.16 10.87
C ASP A 22 -10.11 -2.66 10.08
N VAL A 23 -10.20 -3.93 9.65
CA VAL A 23 -9.17 -4.62 8.89
C VAL A 23 -8.93 -3.97 7.52
N PRO A 24 -9.96 -3.63 6.71
CA PRO A 24 -9.76 -2.91 5.45
C PRO A 24 -8.94 -1.63 5.62
N ALA A 25 -9.30 -0.76 6.57
CA ALA A 25 -8.55 0.48 6.79
C ALA A 25 -7.14 0.21 7.34
N ALA A 26 -6.93 -0.90 8.06
CA ALA A 26 -5.60 -1.32 8.48
C ALA A 26 -4.73 -1.74 7.29
N LEU A 27 -5.29 -2.52 6.36
CA LEU A 27 -4.60 -2.93 5.13
C LEU A 27 -4.22 -1.73 4.26
N GLU A 28 -5.09 -0.71 4.12
CA GLU A 28 -4.75 0.54 3.42
C GLU A 28 -3.57 1.28 4.08
N ARG A 29 -3.56 1.35 5.42
CA ARG A 29 -2.43 1.97 6.15
C ARG A 29 -1.12 1.19 5.93
N LEU A 30 -1.17 -0.14 5.97
CA LEU A 30 -0.01 -1.02 5.73
C LEU A 30 0.49 -0.89 4.29
N GLN A 31 -0.41 -0.84 3.31
CA GLN A 31 -0.09 -0.53 1.91
C GLN A 31 0.65 0.81 1.83
N GLY A 32 0.24 1.83 2.58
CA GLY A 32 0.92 3.13 2.67
C GLY A 32 2.41 3.04 3.06
N LEU A 33 2.76 2.09 3.94
CA LEU A 33 4.14 1.85 4.40
C LEU A 33 5.01 1.16 3.34
N LEU A 34 4.40 0.33 2.49
CA LEU A 34 5.12 -0.46 1.50
C LEU A 34 5.71 0.42 0.41
N ALA A 35 6.96 0.16 0.04
CA ALA A 35 7.60 0.68 -1.14
C ALA A 35 6.89 0.16 -2.41
N PRO A 36 7.08 0.79 -3.58
CA PRO A 36 6.63 0.21 -4.84
C PRO A 36 7.18 -1.19 -5.03
N HIS A 37 6.38 -2.07 -5.61
CA HIS A 37 6.61 -3.51 -5.72
C HIS A 37 6.72 -4.24 -4.37
N GLY A 38 6.46 -3.54 -3.26
CA GLY A 38 6.50 -4.11 -1.92
C GLY A 38 5.43 -5.17 -1.71
N HIS A 39 5.75 -6.12 -0.83
CA HIS A 39 4.91 -7.27 -0.53
C HIS A 39 4.30 -7.16 0.86
N LEU A 40 3.02 -7.50 0.93
CA LEU A 40 2.34 -7.75 2.18
C LEU A 40 2.27 -9.27 2.40
N ALA A 41 2.74 -9.73 3.55
CA ALA A 41 2.60 -11.11 4.01
C ALA A 41 1.63 -11.14 5.20
N VAL A 42 0.49 -11.79 5.02
CA VAL A 42 -0.55 -11.95 6.03
C VAL A 42 -0.54 -13.41 6.49
N ILE A 43 -0.11 -13.64 7.71
CA ILE A 43 -0.13 -14.95 8.37
C ILE A 43 -1.25 -14.89 9.39
N GLU A 44 -2.38 -15.53 9.11
CA GLU A 44 -3.55 -15.44 9.95
C GLU A 44 -4.22 -16.81 10.11
N SER A 45 -4.95 -16.93 11.20
CA SER A 45 -5.88 -18.05 11.39
C SER A 45 -7.13 -17.79 10.55
N THR A 46 -7.65 -18.83 9.90
CA THR A 46 -8.70 -18.73 8.86
C THR A 46 -9.85 -19.70 9.05
N ARG A 47 -9.86 -20.45 10.15
CA ARG A 47 -10.92 -21.41 10.49
C ARG A 47 -11.34 -21.24 11.94
N GLU A 48 -12.64 -21.26 12.14
CA GLU A 48 -13.25 -21.18 13.47
C GLU A 48 -13.44 -22.57 14.08
N ASP A 49 -13.56 -23.61 13.26
CA ASP A 49 -13.76 -24.98 13.72
C ASP A 49 -12.47 -25.69 14.16
N ASN A 50 -11.40 -24.94 14.46
CA ASN A 50 -10.13 -25.47 14.94
C ASN A 50 -10.05 -25.35 16.49
N PRO A 51 -10.33 -26.44 17.25
CA PRO A 51 -10.56 -26.35 18.70
C PRO A 51 -9.36 -25.84 19.52
N PRO A 52 -8.09 -26.21 19.23
CA PRO A 52 -6.92 -25.59 19.86
C PRO A 52 -6.85 -24.07 19.70
N LEU A 53 -7.35 -23.56 18.58
CA LEU A 53 -7.31 -22.14 18.23
C LEU A 53 -8.46 -21.38 18.90
N MET A 54 -9.65 -21.99 18.97
CA MET A 54 -10.82 -21.44 19.67
C MET A 54 -10.54 -21.12 21.15
N ILE A 55 -9.79 -21.98 21.86
CA ILE A 55 -9.45 -21.74 23.28
C ILE A 55 -8.65 -20.44 23.46
N ALA A 56 -7.81 -20.08 22.48
CA ALA A 56 -7.06 -18.83 22.51
C ALA A 56 -7.89 -17.64 21.99
N THR A 57 -8.79 -17.86 21.03
CA THR A 57 -9.64 -16.83 20.41
C THR A 57 -10.78 -16.36 21.32
N ASP A 58 -11.40 -17.23 22.12
CA ASP A 58 -12.38 -16.85 23.15
C ASP A 58 -11.80 -15.82 24.14
N PHE A 59 -10.48 -15.83 24.33
CA PHE A 59 -9.77 -14.83 25.16
C PHE A 59 -9.63 -13.46 24.47
N MET A 60 -9.73 -13.40 23.14
CA MET A 60 -9.65 -12.20 22.31
C MET A 60 -11.01 -11.50 22.13
N GLU A 61 -12.13 -12.21 22.27
CA GLU A 61 -13.51 -11.65 22.17
C GLU A 61 -13.76 -10.47 23.11
N VAL A 62 -13.00 -10.36 24.20
CA VAL A 62 -13.08 -9.21 25.12
C VAL A 62 -12.58 -7.88 24.49
N ARG A 63 -12.07 -7.88 23.25
CA ARG A 63 -11.45 -6.67 22.64
C ARG A 63 -11.86 -6.28 21.21
N ALA A 64 -12.61 -7.08 20.46
CA ALA A 64 -12.97 -6.74 19.07
C ALA A 64 -14.50 -6.68 18.89
N GLY A 65 -15.06 -5.47 18.93
CA GLY A 65 -16.51 -5.26 18.82
C GLY A 65 -16.85 -3.81 18.50
N GLY A 66 -16.19 -3.24 17.49
CA GLY A 66 -16.49 -1.89 16.99
C GLY A 66 -17.47 -1.93 15.81
N PRO A 67 -18.27 -0.89 15.56
CA PRO A 67 -19.27 -0.86 14.49
C PRO A 67 -18.71 -0.93 13.06
N ALA A 68 -17.38 -0.83 12.89
CA ALA A 68 -16.69 -0.93 11.61
C ALA A 68 -16.20 -2.35 11.29
N ASP A 69 -16.40 -3.31 12.20
CA ASP A 69 -15.90 -4.66 12.05
C ASP A 69 -16.77 -5.45 11.06
N ALA A 70 -16.21 -5.73 9.89
CA ALA A 70 -16.91 -6.43 8.80
C ALA A 70 -17.36 -7.84 9.19
N ARG A 71 -16.74 -8.46 10.20
CA ARG A 71 -17.11 -9.79 10.69
C ARG A 71 -18.46 -9.81 11.40
N LEU A 72 -18.89 -8.68 11.97
CA LEU A 72 -20.19 -8.54 12.64
C LEU A 72 -21.37 -8.73 11.68
N ALA A 73 -21.17 -8.56 10.37
CA ALA A 73 -22.21 -8.81 9.37
C ALA A 73 -22.41 -10.31 9.09
N GLY A 74 -21.43 -11.16 9.44
CA GLY A 74 -21.39 -12.58 9.09
C GLY A 74 -21.44 -13.56 10.26
N ASP A 75 -21.57 -13.08 11.50
CA ASP A 75 -21.49 -13.89 12.74
C ASP A 75 -20.18 -14.70 12.85
N ALA A 76 -19.10 -14.16 12.28
CA ALA A 76 -17.77 -14.76 12.27
C ALA A 76 -16.84 -14.03 13.26
N LEU A 77 -15.86 -14.75 13.81
CA LEU A 77 -14.76 -14.26 14.61
C LEU A 77 -13.49 -14.07 13.77
N LEU A 78 -13.34 -14.86 12.71
CA LEU A 78 -12.17 -14.87 11.84
C LEU A 78 -12.59 -14.79 10.37
N PHE A 79 -11.87 -14.01 9.57
CA PHE A 79 -11.95 -14.13 8.10
C PHE A 79 -11.38 -15.47 7.63
N ALA A 80 -12.14 -16.15 6.78
CA ALA A 80 -11.70 -17.32 6.03
C ALA A 80 -10.61 -16.94 5.01
N ALA A 81 -9.87 -17.94 4.54
CA ALA A 81 -8.79 -17.74 3.57
C ALA A 81 -9.31 -17.06 2.27
N ALA A 82 -10.51 -17.44 1.81
CA ALA A 82 -11.15 -16.83 0.65
C ALA A 82 -11.49 -15.34 0.86
N GLU A 83 -11.91 -14.97 2.07
CA GLU A 83 -12.23 -13.58 2.42
C GLU A 83 -10.96 -12.73 2.51
N TRP A 84 -9.88 -13.28 3.09
CA TRP A 84 -8.57 -12.63 3.04
C TRP A 84 -8.09 -12.37 1.60
N ARG A 85 -8.27 -13.34 0.70
CA ARG A 85 -7.96 -13.15 -0.73
C ARG A 85 -8.82 -12.05 -1.34
N SER A 86 -10.10 -11.97 -0.99
CA SER A 86 -11.01 -10.89 -1.46
C SER A 86 -10.54 -9.52 -0.96
N LEU A 87 -10.26 -9.38 0.34
CA LEU A 87 -9.77 -8.14 0.94
C LEU A 87 -8.48 -7.64 0.29
N LEU A 88 -7.54 -8.55 0.00
CA LEU A 88 -6.31 -8.22 -0.72
C LEU A 88 -6.60 -7.85 -2.18
N GLY A 89 -7.57 -8.50 -2.83
CA GLY A 89 -8.05 -8.15 -4.16
C GLY A 89 -8.62 -6.73 -4.22
N ASP A 90 -9.44 -6.36 -3.24
CA ASP A 90 -10.07 -5.04 -3.11
C ASP A 90 -9.03 -3.94 -2.85
N LEU A 91 -7.92 -4.27 -2.18
CA LEU A 91 -6.75 -3.41 -2.01
C LEU A 91 -5.96 -3.19 -3.32
N GLY A 92 -6.35 -3.86 -4.41
CA GLY A 92 -5.67 -3.83 -5.69
C GLY A 92 -4.42 -4.70 -5.75
N ALA A 93 -4.30 -5.69 -4.85
CA ALA A 93 -3.14 -6.56 -4.81
C ALA A 93 -3.03 -7.44 -6.08
N ARG A 94 -1.79 -7.77 -6.44
CA ARG A 94 -1.44 -8.63 -7.56
C ARG A 94 -0.67 -9.86 -7.05
N GLY A 95 -0.79 -10.95 -7.78
CA GLY A 95 -0.03 -12.18 -7.52
C GLY A 95 -0.27 -12.75 -6.13
N ILE A 96 -1.51 -12.70 -5.62
CA ILE A 96 -1.86 -13.25 -4.31
C ILE A 96 -1.57 -14.76 -4.31
N GLN A 97 -0.56 -15.16 -3.54
CA GLN A 97 -0.22 -16.55 -3.29
C GLN A 97 -0.72 -16.92 -1.90
N GLN A 98 -1.24 -18.14 -1.76
CA GLN A 98 -1.64 -18.69 -0.49
C GLN A 98 -0.89 -19.99 -0.21
N VAL A 99 -0.41 -20.13 1.01
CA VAL A 99 0.16 -21.38 1.52
C VAL A 99 -0.45 -21.68 2.89
N PRO A 100 -0.98 -22.88 3.13
CA PRO A 100 -1.19 -23.97 2.17
C PRO A 100 -2.28 -23.63 1.13
N ALA A 101 -2.25 -24.28 -0.04
CA ALA A 101 -3.32 -24.16 -1.04
C ALA A 101 -4.64 -24.74 -0.50
N ASP A 102 -5.79 -24.39 -1.08
CA ASP A 102 -7.10 -24.81 -0.54
C ASP A 102 -7.25 -26.34 -0.50
N GLU A 103 -6.72 -27.04 -1.50
CA GLU A 103 -6.72 -28.49 -1.63
C GLU A 103 -5.63 -29.22 -0.82
N ASP A 104 -4.69 -28.50 -0.23
CA ASP A 104 -3.60 -29.10 0.54
C ASP A 104 -4.14 -29.58 1.91
N PRO A 105 -3.79 -30.81 2.37
CA PRO A 105 -4.23 -31.32 3.67
C PRO A 105 -3.92 -30.40 4.85
N LEU A 106 -2.83 -29.62 4.77
CA LEU A 106 -2.44 -28.64 5.79
C LEU A 106 -3.41 -27.46 5.85
N SER A 107 -4.22 -27.22 4.82
CA SER A 107 -5.28 -26.20 4.84
C SER A 107 -6.31 -26.46 5.94
N GLY A 108 -6.51 -27.74 6.31
CA GLY A 108 -7.32 -28.13 7.47
C GLY A 108 -6.79 -27.65 8.82
N LEU A 109 -5.51 -27.27 8.92
CA LEU A 109 -4.95 -26.66 10.13
C LEU A 109 -5.46 -25.24 10.37
N GLY A 110 -6.09 -24.60 9.38
CA GLY A 110 -6.71 -23.29 9.53
C GLY A 110 -5.73 -22.15 9.81
N GLN A 111 -4.48 -22.28 9.39
CA GLN A 111 -3.47 -21.23 9.42
C GLN A 111 -2.91 -21.06 8.01
N HIS A 112 -2.98 -19.84 7.46
CA HIS A 112 -2.54 -19.54 6.11
C HIS A 112 -1.60 -18.35 6.07
N LEU A 113 -0.59 -18.43 5.21
CA LEU A 113 0.19 -17.30 4.72
C LEU A 113 -0.41 -16.86 3.37
N LEU A 114 -0.84 -15.61 3.28
CA LEU A 114 -1.15 -14.93 2.03
C LEU A 114 -0.03 -13.93 1.71
N LEU A 115 0.63 -14.10 0.58
CA LEU A 115 1.66 -13.20 0.08
C LEU A 115 1.12 -12.45 -1.14
N ALA A 116 1.12 -11.12 -1.09
CA ALA A 116 0.58 -10.32 -2.18
C ALA A 116 1.38 -9.03 -2.43
N GLN A 117 1.48 -8.63 -3.70
CA GLN A 117 2.08 -7.35 -4.06
C GLN A 117 1.00 -6.27 -4.14
N VAL A 118 1.06 -5.25 -3.28
CA VAL A 118 -0.04 -4.26 -3.12
C VAL A 118 0.26 -2.89 -3.72
N LYS A 119 1.45 -2.70 -4.32
CA LYS A 119 1.85 -1.49 -5.06
C LYS A 119 2.56 -1.86 -6.35
N ALA A 120 1.82 -2.41 -7.30
CA ALA A 120 2.39 -2.93 -8.54
C ALA A 120 3.07 -1.85 -9.39
N ASP A 121 2.62 -0.58 -9.32
CA ASP A 121 3.04 0.42 -10.30
C ASP A 121 3.50 1.74 -9.65
N ARG A 122 4.75 2.15 -9.92
CA ARG A 122 5.01 3.58 -10.18
C ARG A 122 4.82 3.80 -11.67
N ALA A 123 3.77 4.52 -12.06
CA ALA A 123 3.83 5.16 -13.37
C ALA A 123 4.91 6.26 -13.29
N PRO A 124 5.95 6.25 -14.15
CA PRO A 124 6.92 7.34 -14.16
C PRO A 124 6.19 8.65 -14.45
N LEU A 125 6.21 9.57 -13.47
CA LEU A 125 5.59 10.88 -13.61
C LEU A 125 6.48 11.74 -14.52
N ARG A 126 6.10 11.83 -15.80
CA ARG A 126 6.81 12.63 -16.79
C ARG A 126 6.26 14.06 -16.79
N ALA A 127 7.15 15.05 -16.73
CA ALA A 127 6.80 16.47 -16.87
C ALA A 127 5.95 16.75 -18.13
N ALA A 128 6.22 16.05 -19.24
CA ALA A 128 5.43 16.16 -20.47
C ALA A 128 3.97 15.71 -20.30
N SER A 129 3.72 14.66 -19.52
CA SER A 129 2.37 14.18 -19.21
C SER A 129 1.61 15.18 -18.36
N LEU A 130 2.28 15.77 -17.36
CA LEU A 130 1.71 16.84 -16.53
C LEU A 130 1.39 18.07 -17.38
N ARG A 131 2.34 18.54 -18.21
CA ARG A 131 2.13 19.69 -19.09
C ARG A 131 0.92 19.51 -20.00
N ARG A 132 0.79 18.35 -20.66
CA ARG A 132 -0.38 18.04 -21.51
C ARG A 132 -1.67 18.09 -20.71
N HIS A 133 -1.70 17.33 -19.61
CA HIS A 133 -2.87 17.25 -18.73
C HIS A 133 -3.34 18.62 -18.20
N THR A 134 -2.40 19.53 -17.91
CA THR A 134 -2.70 20.89 -17.48
C THR A 134 -3.14 21.78 -18.64
N ALA A 135 -2.48 21.69 -19.80
CA ALA A 135 -2.83 22.47 -21.00
C ALA A 135 -4.22 22.13 -21.53
N ASP A 136 -4.69 20.90 -21.33
CA ASP A 136 -6.05 20.48 -21.70
C ASP A 136 -7.14 21.15 -20.84
N ARG A 137 -6.80 21.80 -19.71
CA ARG A 137 -7.76 22.37 -18.74
C ARG A 137 -7.53 23.82 -18.38
N LEU A 138 -6.31 24.33 -18.59
CA LEU A 138 -5.94 25.68 -18.24
C LEU A 138 -5.50 26.45 -19.49
N PRO A 139 -5.78 27.77 -19.55
CA PRO A 139 -5.18 28.64 -20.55
C PRO A 139 -3.65 28.57 -20.53
N GLU A 140 -3.01 28.80 -21.68
CA GLU A 140 -1.55 28.64 -21.86
C GLU A 140 -0.73 29.41 -20.81
N TYR A 141 -1.15 30.62 -20.44
CA TYR A 141 -0.45 31.47 -19.47
C TYR A 141 -0.49 30.93 -18.03
N MET A 142 -1.37 29.99 -17.73
CA MET A 142 -1.45 29.31 -16.43
C MET A 142 -0.67 28.00 -16.40
N VAL A 143 -0.17 27.52 -17.55
CA VAL A 143 0.60 26.28 -17.62
C VAL A 143 2.05 26.54 -17.18
N PRO A 144 2.56 25.85 -16.14
CA PRO A 144 3.94 26.04 -15.67
C PRO A 144 4.97 25.74 -16.76
N ARG A 145 5.96 26.63 -16.90
CA ARG A 145 7.09 26.46 -17.83
C ARG A 145 8.16 25.50 -17.32
N ARG A 146 8.25 25.31 -15.99
CA ARG A 146 9.22 24.43 -15.35
C ARG A 146 8.48 23.43 -14.48
N TRP A 147 8.86 22.16 -14.61
CA TRP A 147 8.34 21.06 -13.84
C TRP A 147 9.52 20.31 -13.26
N GLN A 148 9.45 20.00 -11.97
CA GLN A 148 10.48 19.22 -11.30
C GLN A 148 9.82 18.26 -10.32
N VAL A 149 10.24 17.00 -10.38
CA VAL A 149 9.77 15.96 -9.46
C VAL A 149 10.79 15.88 -8.32
N LEU A 150 10.29 16.03 -7.10
CA LEU A 150 11.06 15.90 -5.87
C LEU A 150 10.50 14.71 -5.08
N ASP A 151 11.37 13.89 -4.51
CA ASP A 151 10.95 12.78 -3.65
C ASP A 151 10.36 13.30 -2.33
N ALA A 152 10.86 14.43 -1.84
CA ALA A 152 10.33 15.14 -0.68
C ALA A 152 10.56 16.65 -0.81
N LEU A 153 9.69 17.46 -0.21
CA LEU A 153 9.92 18.89 -0.07
C LEU A 153 11.00 19.13 0.99
N PRO A 154 12.01 19.98 0.71
CA PRO A 154 12.96 20.38 1.72
C PRO A 154 12.22 21.18 2.79
N VAL A 155 12.46 20.84 4.06
CA VAL A 155 11.86 21.51 5.21
C VAL A 155 12.94 21.96 6.19
N THR A 156 12.68 23.08 6.85
CA THR A 156 13.45 23.59 7.98
C THR A 156 13.30 22.67 9.19
N ALA A 157 14.12 22.87 10.23
CA ALA A 157 14.00 22.16 11.51
C ALA A 157 12.59 22.26 12.15
N ASN A 158 11.85 23.33 11.85
CA ASN A 158 10.48 23.55 12.33
C ASN A 158 9.40 22.97 11.38
N GLY A 159 9.78 22.16 10.40
CA GLY A 159 8.86 21.51 9.45
C GLY A 159 8.27 22.43 8.37
N LYS A 160 8.60 23.72 8.37
CA LYS A 160 8.20 24.65 7.29
C LYS A 160 9.03 24.40 6.05
N VAL A 161 8.44 24.54 4.85
CA VAL A 161 9.16 24.43 3.58
C VAL A 161 10.34 25.39 3.55
N ASP A 162 11.54 24.85 3.30
CA ASP A 162 12.75 25.63 3.09
C ASP A 162 12.81 26.10 1.64
N ARG A 163 12.39 27.35 1.43
CA ARG A 163 12.35 27.96 0.10
C ARG A 163 13.74 28.18 -0.51
N ALA A 164 14.77 28.37 0.33
CA ALA A 164 16.14 28.57 -0.16
C ALA A 164 16.73 27.26 -0.65
N ALA A 165 16.55 26.17 0.12
CA ALA A 165 16.93 24.83 -0.32
C ALA A 165 16.14 24.40 -1.56
N LEU A 166 14.84 24.70 -1.61
CA LEU A 166 14.01 24.42 -2.78
C LEU A 166 14.48 25.17 -4.04
N ALA A 167 14.86 26.44 -3.91
CA ALA A 167 15.39 27.22 -5.04
C ALA A 167 16.70 26.63 -5.57
N ARG A 168 17.62 26.22 -4.69
CA ARG A 168 18.87 25.56 -5.09
C ARG A 168 18.64 24.24 -5.82
N LEU A 169 17.69 23.42 -5.35
CA LEU A 169 17.29 22.18 -6.06
C LEU A 169 16.76 22.44 -7.47
N ALA A 170 16.09 23.58 -7.68
CA ALA A 170 15.61 23.98 -8.99
C ALA A 170 16.73 24.49 -9.92
N GLU A 171 17.81 25.02 -9.35
CA GLU A 171 18.99 25.49 -10.08
C GLU A 171 19.94 24.33 -10.45
N ASP A 172 20.23 23.43 -9.50
CA ASP A 172 21.18 22.32 -9.63
C ASP A 172 20.74 21.23 -10.64
N ARG A 173 19.46 21.24 -11.06
CA ARG A 173 18.85 20.22 -11.94
C ARG A 173 18.27 20.80 -13.24
N ALA A 174 18.78 21.94 -13.72
CA ALA A 174 18.45 22.47 -15.06
C ALA A 174 19.24 21.74 -16.18
N PRO A 175 18.66 21.62 -17.38
CA PRO A 175 18.19 20.38 -17.97
C PRO A 175 19.29 19.48 -18.57
N ALA A 176 19.06 18.16 -18.56
CA ALA A 176 19.54 17.32 -19.65
C ALA A 176 18.74 17.67 -20.93
N ALA A 177 19.14 18.72 -21.65
CA ALA A 177 18.94 18.80 -23.09
C ALA A 177 20.20 18.18 -23.71
N THR A 178 20.13 17.13 -24.54
CA THR A 178 19.61 17.15 -25.91
C THR A 178 19.60 15.70 -26.44
N VAL A 179 18.51 15.22 -27.03
CA VAL A 179 18.64 14.22 -28.11
C VAL A 179 18.43 14.98 -29.39
N ALA A 180 19.52 15.12 -30.14
CA ALA A 180 19.54 15.77 -31.43
C ALA A 180 18.57 15.07 -32.37
N ALA A 181 17.78 15.85 -33.11
CA ALA A 181 17.24 15.40 -34.37
C ALA A 181 18.43 15.16 -35.31
N GLY A 182 18.69 13.90 -35.64
CA GLY A 182 19.39 13.55 -36.86
C GLY A 182 18.36 13.51 -37.98
N SER A 183 18.36 14.54 -38.84
CA SER A 183 17.92 14.38 -40.22
C SER A 183 19.14 14.04 -41.09
N ASP A 184 18.80 13.53 -42.27
CA ASP A 184 19.62 13.24 -43.46
C ASP A 184 20.27 11.85 -43.45
N ALA A 185 20.01 10.96 -44.42
CA ALA A 185 19.34 11.06 -45.72
C ALA A 185 18.79 9.69 -46.13
#